data_AF-A0A935EP70-F1
#
_entry.id   AF-A0A935EP70-F1
#
_cell.length_a   1.000
_cell.length_b   1.000
_cell.length_c   1.000
_cell.angle_alpha   90.00
_cell.angle_beta   90.00
_cell.angle_gamma   90.00
#
_symmetry.space_group_name_H-M   'P 1'
#
loop_
_entity.id
_entity.type
_entity.pdbx_description
1 polymer ?
#
loop_
_entity_poly.entity_id
_entity_poly.type
_entity_poly.pdbx_seq_one_letter_code
_entity_poly.pdbx_strand_id
1 'polypeptide(L)'
;LRAENAALKHDLQYARDGLTKGRTRMREDNERLAREAHTWSKAAETYAAELERHKPLMQAVEWILEDGHMNQEHLASLRAAWEGA
;
A
#
# COMPACT_ATOMS: atom_id res chain seq x y z
N LEU A 1 -0.63 -1.96 57.61
CA LEU A 1 -2.00 -1.67 57.12
C LEU A 1 -2.19 -0.31 56.43
N ARG A 2 -2.08 0.85 57.10
CA ARG A 2 -2.33 2.17 56.44
C ARG A 2 -1.25 2.56 55.41
N ALA A 3 0.01 2.34 55.73
CA ALA A 3 1.14 2.60 54.83
C ALA A 3 1.09 1.69 53.58
N GLU A 4 0.83 0.40 53.78
CA GLU A 4 0.64 -0.57 52.68
C GLU A 4 -0.53 -0.20 51.78
N ASN A 5 -1.66 0.25 52.33
CA ASN A 5 -2.79 0.74 51.53
C ASN A 5 -2.43 1.99 50.71
N ALA A 6 -1.59 2.88 51.25
CA ALA A 6 -1.14 4.06 50.51
C ALA A 6 -0.21 3.67 49.36
N ALA A 7 0.72 2.73 49.59
CA ALA A 7 1.60 2.19 48.55
C ALA A 7 0.78 1.51 47.44
N LEU A 8 -0.17 0.64 47.80
CA LEU A 8 -1.04 -0.03 46.82
C LEU A 8 -1.85 0.94 45.97
N LYS A 9 -2.40 2.00 46.58
CA LYS A 9 -3.13 3.03 45.83
C LYS A 9 -2.22 3.75 44.83
N HIS A 10 -0.98 4.04 45.23
CA HIS A 10 0.01 4.65 44.36
C HIS A 10 0.38 3.72 43.19
N ASP A 11 0.61 2.44 43.45
CA ASP A 11 0.97 1.47 42.41
C ASP A 11 -0.18 1.24 41.42
N LEU A 12 -1.42 1.15 41.90
CA LEU A 12 -2.61 1.08 41.04
C LEU A 12 -2.77 2.34 40.17
N GLN A 13 -2.52 3.51 40.76
CA GLN A 13 -2.55 4.78 40.05
C GLN A 13 -1.49 4.81 38.95
N TYR A 14 -0.26 4.39 39.27
CA TYR A 14 0.84 4.28 38.31
C TYR A 14 0.52 3.30 37.17
N ALA A 15 0.00 2.12 37.50
CA ALA A 15 -0.39 1.11 36.51
C ALA A 15 -1.51 1.62 35.59
N ARG A 16 -2.54 2.28 36.13
CA ARG A 16 -3.62 2.90 35.36
C ARG A 16 -3.10 3.95 34.39
N ASP A 17 -2.20 4.80 34.85
CA ASP A 17 -1.65 5.88 34.03
C ASP A 17 -0.74 5.31 32.93
N GLY A 18 0.02 4.26 33.24
CA GLY A 18 0.79 3.48 32.27
C GLY A 18 -0.10 2.88 31.18
N LEU A 19 -1.18 2.20 31.56
CA LEU A 19 -2.15 1.62 30.61
C LEU A 19 -2.83 2.68 29.75
N THR A 20 -3.20 3.82 30.35
CA THR A 20 -3.82 4.94 29.62
C THR A 20 -2.86 5.50 28.58
N LYS A 21 -1.60 5.75 28.95
CA LYS A 21 -0.55 6.23 28.03
C LYS A 21 -0.28 5.21 26.93
N GLY A 22 -0.16 3.93 27.28
CA GLY A 22 0.06 2.83 26.32
C GLY A 22 -1.06 2.75 25.29
N ARG A 23 -2.32 2.82 25.74
CA ARG A 23 -3.49 2.84 24.84
C ARG A 23 -3.49 4.04 23.91
N THR A 24 -3.15 5.24 24.41
CA THR A 24 -3.06 6.44 23.57
C THR A 24 -2.00 6.28 22.48
N ARG A 25 -0.78 5.84 22.83
CA ARG A 25 0.28 5.60 21.84
C ARG A 25 -0.11 4.57 20.79
N MET A 26 -0.71 3.46 21.23
CA MET A 26 -1.15 2.42 20.29
C MET A 26 -2.24 2.93 19.34
N ARG A 27 -3.13 3.82 19.81
CA ARG A 27 -4.10 4.48 18.94
C ARG A 27 -3.43 5.38 17.91
N GLU A 28 -2.48 6.21 18.33
CA GLU A 28 -1.72 7.10 17.44
C GLU A 28 -0.92 6.31 16.39
N ASP A 29 -0.29 5.21 16.82
CA ASP A 29 0.43 4.29 15.94
C ASP A 29 -0.51 3.63 14.93
N ASN A 30 -1.68 3.16 15.36
CA ASN A 30 -2.69 2.58 14.48
C ASN A 30 -3.20 3.60 13.45
N GLU A 31 -3.46 4.84 13.88
CA GLU A 31 -3.87 5.92 12.98
C GLU A 31 -2.77 6.28 11.97
N ARG A 32 -1.49 6.23 12.37
CA ARG A 32 -0.35 6.41 11.46
C ARG A 32 -0.28 5.28 10.44
N LEU A 33 -0.31 4.03 10.89
CA LEU A 33 -0.26 2.86 10.00
C LEU A 33 -1.44 2.82 9.04
N ALA A 34 -2.64 3.20 9.48
CA ALA A 34 -3.81 3.28 8.60
C ALA A 34 -3.60 4.30 7.47
N ARG A 35 -2.98 5.47 7.75
CA ARG A 35 -2.65 6.46 6.72
C ARG A 35 -1.60 5.93 5.75
N GLU A 36 -0.54 5.30 6.26
CA GLU A 36 0.50 4.71 5.41
C GLU A 36 -0.06 3.61 4.51
N ALA A 37 -0.86 2.69 5.07
CA ALA A 37 -1.52 1.64 4.31
C ALA A 37 -2.43 2.21 3.22
N HIS A 38 -3.18 3.28 3.53
CA HIS A 38 -4.01 3.95 2.53
C HIS A 38 -3.18 4.54 1.38
N THR A 39 -2.09 5.23 1.69
CA THR A 39 -1.18 5.80 0.68
C THR A 39 -0.59 4.71 -0.21
N TRP A 40 -0.10 3.61 0.38
CA TRP A 40 0.46 2.50 -0.39
C TRP A 40 -0.60 1.77 -1.22
N SER A 41 -1.81 1.61 -0.70
CA SER A 41 -2.94 1.06 -1.45
C SER A 41 -3.25 1.91 -2.67
N LYS A 42 -3.30 3.24 -2.52
CA LYS A 42 -3.57 4.15 -3.64
C LYS A 42 -2.46 4.13 -4.68
N ALA A 43 -1.20 4.12 -4.25
CA ALA A 43 -0.07 3.97 -5.17
C ALA A 43 -0.15 2.63 -5.93
N ALA A 44 -0.47 1.53 -5.25
CA ALA A 44 -0.64 0.23 -5.88
C ALA A 44 -1.79 0.21 -6.90
N GLU A 45 -2.93 0.85 -6.60
CA GLU A 45 -4.03 1.03 -7.55
C GLU A 45 -3.58 1.81 -8.80
N THR A 46 -2.80 2.88 -8.63
CA THR A 46 -2.25 3.65 -9.76
C THR A 46 -1.31 2.79 -10.61
N TYR A 47 -0.39 2.06 -10.00
CA TYR A 47 0.52 1.18 -10.75
C TYR A 47 -0.22 0.04 -11.45
N ALA A 48 -1.25 -0.53 -10.82
CA ALA A 48 -2.08 -1.54 -11.45
C ALA A 48 -2.81 -0.98 -12.67
N ALA A 49 -3.41 0.21 -12.57
CA ALA A 49 -4.07 0.87 -13.70
C ALA A 49 -3.08 1.17 -14.84
N GLU A 50 -1.88 1.63 -14.51
CA GLU A 50 -0.82 1.89 -15.48
C GLU A 50 -0.39 0.60 -16.19
N LEU A 51 -0.24 -0.50 -15.45
CA LEU A 51 0.10 -1.80 -16.02
C LEU A 51 -1.00 -2.30 -16.96
N GLU A 52 -2.27 -2.19 -16.56
CA GLU A 52 -3.41 -2.55 -17.43
C GLU A 52 -3.41 -1.73 -18.73
N ARG A 53 -3.11 -0.43 -18.66
CA ARG A 53 -3.00 0.46 -19.82
C ARG A 53 -1.90 0.02 -20.78
N HIS A 54 -0.79 -0.53 -20.26
CA HIS A 54 0.35 -0.99 -21.06
C HIS A 54 0.22 -2.44 -21.55
N LYS A 55 -0.80 -3.20 -21.14
CA LYS A 55 -0.98 -4.59 -21.60
C LYS A 55 -1.04 -4.73 -23.13
N PRO A 56 -1.80 -3.90 -23.88
CA PRO A 56 -1.86 -4.02 -25.33
C PRO A 56 -0.50 -3.80 -26.01
N LEU A 57 0.33 -2.91 -25.45
CA LEU A 57 1.70 -2.68 -25.93
C LEU A 57 2.56 -3.94 -25.73
N MET A 58 2.50 -4.55 -24.55
CA MET A 58 3.23 -5.79 -24.27
C MET A 58 2.79 -6.93 -25.20
N GLN A 59 1.49 -7.07 -25.44
CA GLN A 59 0.94 -8.07 -26.35
C GLN A 59 1.39 -7.85 -27.81
N ALA A 60 1.39 -6.61 -28.29
CA ALA A 60 1.87 -6.28 -29.63
C ALA A 60 3.38 -6.59 -29.78
N VAL A 61 4.18 -6.34 -28.74
CA VAL A 61 5.61 -6.68 -28.72
C VAL A 61 5.82 -8.19 -28.68
N GLU A 62 5.10 -8.93 -27.83
CA GLU A 62 5.14 -10.39 -27.77
C GLU A 62 4.81 -11.01 -29.12
N TRP A 63 3.77 -10.51 -29.80
CA TRP A 63 3.39 -10.98 -31.12
C TRP A 63 4.50 -10.82 -32.17
N ILE A 64 5.22 -9.67 -32.17
CA ILE A 64 6.38 -9.45 -33.04
C ILE A 64 7.50 -10.46 -32.77
N LEU A 65 7.73 -10.75 -31.49
CA LEU A 65 8.77 -11.70 -31.07
C LEU A 65 8.42 -13.14 -31.46
N GLU A 66 7.14 -13.51 -31.41
CA GLU A 66 6.65 -14.83 -31.84
C GLU A 66 6.79 -15.05 -33.35
N ASP A 67 6.45 -14.06 -34.17
CA ASP A 67 6.55 -14.17 -35.62
C ASP A 67 8.01 -14.05 -36.13
N GLY A 68 8.91 -13.55 -35.30
CA GLY A 68 10.35 -13.46 -35.58
C GLY A 68 10.75 -12.43 -36.63
N HIS A 69 9.79 -11.71 -37.22
CA HIS A 69 10.02 -10.61 -38.15
C HIS A 69 8.89 -9.57 -38.09
N MET A 70 9.25 -8.30 -38.28
CA MET A 70 8.32 -7.18 -38.18
C MET A 70 7.66 -6.89 -39.53
N ASN A 71 6.33 -6.80 -39.55
CA ASN A 71 5.55 -6.51 -40.76
C ASN A 71 4.62 -5.28 -40.54
N GLN A 72 3.82 -4.93 -41.55
CA GLN A 72 2.92 -3.75 -41.48
C GLN A 72 1.78 -3.92 -40.47
N GLU A 73 1.27 -5.14 -40.26
CA GLU A 73 0.22 -5.40 -39.28
C GLU A 73 0.75 -5.28 -37.84
N HIS A 74 1.96 -5.77 -37.60
CA HIS A 74 2.69 -5.57 -36.35
C HIS A 74 2.89 -4.09 -36.04
N LEU A 75 3.33 -3.30 -37.02
CA LEU A 75 3.52 -1.86 -36.87
C LEU A 75 2.19 -1.13 -36.60
N ALA A 76 1.12 -1.53 -37.29
CA ALA A 76 -0.21 -0.96 -37.07
C ALA A 76 -0.74 -1.28 -35.66
N SER A 77 -0.59 -2.52 -35.20
CA SER A 77 -1.02 -2.95 -33.86
C SER A 77 -0.22 -2.28 -32.75
N LEU A 78 1.11 -2.23 -32.89
CA LEU A 78 1.98 -1.52 -31.95
C LEU A 78 1.66 -0.03 -31.88
N ARG A 79 1.40 0.60 -33.02
CA ARG A 79 1.00 2.02 -33.08
C ARG A 79 -0.35 2.26 -32.42
N ALA A 80 -1.34 1.41 -32.69
CA ALA A 80 -2.65 1.52 -32.07
C ALA A 80 -2.57 1.34 -30.54
N ALA A 81 -1.77 0.38 -30.08
CA ALA A 81 -1.51 0.18 -28.66
C ALA A 81 -0.79 1.37 -28.02
N TRP A 82 0.17 1.99 -28.72
CA TRP A 82 0.88 3.19 -28.26
C TRP A 82 -0.01 4.43 -28.19
N GLU A 83 -0.86 4.64 -29.19
CA GLU A 83 -1.79 5.77 -29.24
C GLU A 83 -2.94 5.62 -28.21
N GLY A 84 -3.25 4.39 -27.79
CA GLY A 84 -4.22 4.09 -26.74
C GLY A 84 -3.65 4.03 -25.32
N ALA A 85 -2.33 3.96 -25.18
CA ALA A 85 -1.60 3.97 -23.91
C ALA A 85 -1.23 5.39 -23.49
#